data_AF-A0A8H6IA60-F1
#
_entry.id   AF-A0A8H6IA60-F1
#
_cell.length_a   1.000
_cell.length_b   1.000
_cell.length_c   1.000
_cell.angle_alpha   90.00
_cell.angle_beta   90.00
_cell.angle_gamma   90.00
#
_symmetry.space_group_name_H-M   'P 1'
#
loop_
_entity.id
_entity.type
_entity.pdbx_description
1 polymer ?
#
loop_
_entity_poly.entity_id
_entity_poly.type
_entity_poly.pdbx_seq_one_letter_code
_entity_poly.pdbx_strand_id
1 'polypeptide(L)'
;MSAMAKIPLLVILSISLHVCNSPPAQKPSKRERTRSKSTRLELFIVWPTFACLRIFWNAISLIEILVICSAKFPGIMPLVSPALFSFRLQGDASNVKCTLVFILGCGLAVFGATMRQLSYRALGPMYTFEMSVLDQHKLVTSGPYKWVRHPGYAGGVCCVIGAFCCHLTKCSWIRESGILGSAVGRIAIIPGPTLDYYGRMLEANEAGG
;
A
#
# COMPACT_ATOMS: atom_id res chain seq x y z
N MET A 1 -8.17 23.07 6.30
CA MET A 1 -6.82 23.33 5.72
C MET A 1 -6.92 23.36 4.20
N SER A 2 -6.09 24.16 3.53
CA SER A 2 -6.12 24.30 2.07
C SER A 2 -5.72 23.01 1.35
N ALA A 3 -6.27 22.77 0.15
CA ALA A 3 -5.96 21.60 -0.69
C ALA A 3 -4.45 21.48 -1.02
N MET A 4 -3.75 22.62 -1.11
CA MET A 4 -2.31 22.69 -1.39
C MET A 4 -1.46 22.02 -0.31
N ALA A 5 -1.83 22.17 0.97
CA ALA A 5 -1.12 21.53 2.07
C ALA A 5 -1.21 20.00 2.03
N LYS A 6 -2.12 19.45 1.21
CA LYS A 6 -2.30 18.00 1.02
C LYS A 6 -1.25 17.40 0.09
N ILE A 7 -0.71 18.17 -0.87
CA ILE A 7 0.26 17.70 -1.86
C ILE A 7 1.50 17.04 -1.23
N PRO A 8 2.25 17.69 -0.31
CA PRO A 8 3.44 17.07 0.27
C PRO A 8 3.10 15.78 1.03
N LEU A 9 1.94 15.74 1.71
CA LEU A 9 1.47 14.55 2.41
C LEU A 9 1.05 13.42 1.46
N LEU A 10 0.48 13.74 0.30
CA LEU A 10 0.18 12.75 -0.75
C LEU A 10 1.46 12.17 -1.35
N VAL A 11 2.50 12.98 -1.53
CA VAL A 11 3.82 12.50 -1.98
C VAL A 11 4.42 11.55 -0.94
N ILE A 12 4.41 11.94 0.34
CA ILE A 12 4.88 11.09 1.44
C ILE A 12 4.10 9.76 1.47
N LEU A 13 2.77 9.82 1.41
CA LEU A 13 1.90 8.65 1.35
C LEU A 13 2.26 7.74 0.17
N SER A 14 2.46 8.31 -1.03
CA SER A 14 2.82 7.58 -2.24
C SER A 14 4.13 6.82 -2.05
N ILE A 15 5.14 7.48 -1.48
CA ILE A 15 6.44 6.87 -1.15
C ILE A 15 6.29 5.78 -0.10
N SER A 16 5.55 6.03 0.99
CA SER A 16 5.32 5.05 2.07
C SER A 16 4.62 3.80 1.55
N LEU A 17 3.57 3.95 0.73
CA LEU A 17 2.85 2.83 0.12
C LEU A 17 3.71 2.09 -0.90
N HIS A 18 4.55 2.80 -1.67
CA HIS A 18 5.52 2.17 -2.55
C HIS A 18 6.51 1.32 -1.75
N VAL A 19 7.17 1.90 -0.75
CA VAL A 19 8.18 1.24 0.08
C VAL A 19 7.60 0.05 0.85
N CYS A 20 6.36 0.17 1.35
CA CYS A 20 5.68 -0.92 2.06
C CYS A 20 5.38 -2.11 1.15
N ASN A 21 4.95 -1.87 -0.11
CA ASN A 21 4.58 -2.92 -1.05
C ASN A 21 5.73 -3.38 -1.94
N SER A 22 6.94 -2.84 -1.74
CA SER A 22 8.11 -3.26 -2.48
C SER A 22 8.73 -4.54 -1.87
N PRO A 23 9.30 -5.40 -2.74
CA PRO A 23 10.16 -6.51 -2.30
C PRO A 23 11.24 -6.05 -1.32
N PRO A 24 11.64 -6.87 -0.34
CA PRO A 24 12.95 -6.70 0.27
C PRO A 24 14.03 -6.77 -0.84
N ALA A 25 15.05 -5.91 -0.75
CA ALA A 25 16.08 -5.79 -1.78
C ALA A 25 16.96 -7.05 -1.94
N GLN A 26 16.93 -7.97 -0.97
CA GLN A 26 17.72 -9.19 -0.99
C GLN A 26 16.88 -10.35 -1.56
N LYS A 27 17.37 -10.95 -2.65
CA LYS A 27 16.78 -12.16 -3.23
C LYS A 27 17.34 -13.38 -2.48
N PRO A 28 16.51 -14.38 -2.12
CA PRO A 28 17.00 -15.61 -1.52
C PRO A 28 18.02 -16.29 -2.45
N SER A 29 18.98 -17.01 -1.86
CA SER A 29 20.04 -17.66 -2.64
C SER A 29 19.45 -18.72 -3.59
N LYS A 30 20.14 -19.01 -4.70
CA LYS A 30 19.69 -20.00 -5.71
C LYS A 30 19.37 -21.38 -5.09
N ARG A 31 20.03 -21.74 -3.98
CA ARG A 31 19.91 -23.04 -3.30
C ARG A 31 18.71 -23.11 -2.34
N GLU A 32 18.29 -21.98 -1.78
CA GLU A 32 17.08 -21.87 -0.93
C GLU A 32 15.82 -21.88 -1.81
N ARG A 33 15.89 -21.22 -2.98
CA ARG A 33 14.79 -21.09 -3.94
C ARG A 33 14.28 -22.43 -4.52
N THR A 34 15.13 -23.45 -4.56
CA THR A 34 14.80 -24.81 -5.03
C THR A 34 14.18 -25.71 -3.96
N ARG A 35 14.28 -25.33 -2.68
CA ARG A 35 13.80 -26.14 -1.56
C ARG A 35 12.39 -25.73 -1.10
N SER A 36 12.00 -24.48 -1.36
CA SER A 36 10.65 -23.99 -1.08
C SER A 36 9.62 -24.51 -2.08
N LYS A 37 8.55 -25.14 -1.57
CA LYS A 37 7.38 -25.54 -2.38
C LYS A 37 6.49 -24.33 -2.73
N SER A 38 6.62 -23.18 -2.05
CA SER A 38 5.76 -21.99 -2.24
C SER A 38 6.20 -21.06 -3.39
N THR A 39 7.36 -21.30 -3.99
CA THR A 39 7.99 -20.42 -5.01
C THR A 39 7.09 -20.12 -6.22
N ARG A 40 6.29 -21.08 -6.71
CA ARG A 40 5.43 -20.88 -7.89
C ARG A 40 4.20 -20.02 -7.58
N LEU A 41 3.50 -20.31 -6.49
CA LEU A 41 2.32 -19.55 -6.07
C LEU A 41 2.69 -18.08 -5.78
N GLU A 42 3.83 -17.87 -5.14
CA GLU A 42 4.35 -16.53 -4.86
C GLU A 42 4.68 -15.74 -6.13
N LEU A 43 5.36 -16.37 -7.09
CA LEU A 43 5.73 -15.72 -8.36
C LEU A 43 4.50 -15.29 -9.17
N PHE A 44 3.46 -16.11 -9.19
CA PHE A 44 2.32 -15.91 -10.08
C PHE A 44 1.14 -15.16 -9.44
N ILE A 45 1.03 -15.14 -8.10
CA ILE A 45 -0.09 -14.48 -7.40
C ILE A 45 0.40 -13.33 -6.53
N VAL A 46 1.40 -13.56 -5.69
CA VAL A 46 1.78 -12.61 -4.64
C VAL A 46 2.50 -11.38 -5.20
N TRP A 47 3.56 -11.60 -5.99
CA TRP A 47 4.33 -10.51 -6.57
C TRP A 47 3.51 -9.62 -7.50
N PRO A 48 2.69 -10.17 -8.42
CA PRO A 48 1.76 -9.37 -9.21
C PRO A 48 0.76 -8.61 -8.34
N THR A 49 0.23 -9.21 -7.27
CA THR A 49 -0.71 -8.53 -6.36
C THR A 49 -0.08 -7.31 -5.71
N PHE A 50 1.12 -7.43 -5.12
CA PHE A 50 1.82 -6.29 -4.54
C PHE A 50 2.18 -5.21 -5.58
N ALA A 51 2.57 -5.62 -6.79
CA ALA A 51 2.83 -4.69 -7.89
C ALA A 51 1.55 -3.93 -8.31
N CYS A 52 0.42 -4.64 -8.45
CA CYS A 52 -0.88 -4.04 -8.77
C CYS A 52 -1.33 -3.04 -7.71
N LEU A 53 -1.25 -3.41 -6.41
CA LEU A 53 -1.58 -2.48 -5.31
C LEU A 53 -0.71 -1.23 -5.34
N ARG A 54 0.59 -1.39 -5.57
CA ARG A 54 1.53 -0.28 -5.65
C ARG A 54 1.16 0.67 -6.80
N ILE A 55 0.92 0.14 -7.99
CA ILE A 55 0.52 0.94 -9.16
C ILE A 55 -0.82 1.64 -8.88
N PHE A 56 -1.80 0.91 -8.35
CA PHE A 56 -3.14 1.41 -8.05
C PHE A 56 -3.11 2.60 -7.08
N TRP A 57 -2.48 2.45 -5.91
CA TRP A 57 -2.44 3.51 -4.90
C TRP A 57 -1.61 4.73 -5.34
N ASN A 58 -0.50 4.51 -6.06
CA ASN A 58 0.30 5.61 -6.61
C ASN A 58 -0.45 6.35 -7.73
N ALA A 59 -1.22 5.66 -8.56
CA ALA A 59 -2.05 6.28 -9.59
C ALA A 59 -3.14 7.17 -8.97
N ILE A 60 -3.82 6.70 -7.91
CA ILE A 60 -4.82 7.52 -7.19
C ILE A 60 -4.17 8.77 -6.61
N SER A 61 -3.01 8.62 -5.93
CA SER A 61 -2.28 9.75 -5.35
C SER A 61 -1.87 10.77 -6.41
N LEU A 62 -1.39 10.31 -7.57
CA LEU A 62 -1.00 11.16 -8.69
C LEU A 62 -2.20 11.93 -9.26
N ILE A 63 -3.33 11.24 -9.50
CA ILE A 63 -4.53 11.88 -10.02
C ILE A 63 -5.04 12.95 -9.05
N GLU A 64 -5.06 12.67 -7.75
CA GLU A 64 -5.48 13.65 -6.74
C GLU A 64 -4.57 14.88 -6.71
N ILE A 65 -3.25 14.69 -6.82
CA ILE A 65 -2.28 15.80 -6.97
C ILE A 65 -2.58 16.62 -8.23
N LEU A 66 -2.81 15.97 -9.37
CA LEU A 66 -3.08 16.65 -10.65
C LEU A 66 -4.38 17.46 -10.59
N VAL A 67 -5.43 16.93 -9.96
CA VAL A 67 -6.71 17.63 -9.77
C VAL A 67 -6.57 18.83 -8.83
N ILE A 68 -5.79 18.69 -7.76
CA ILE A 68 -5.47 19.79 -6.85
C ILE A 68 -4.66 20.88 -7.61
N CYS A 69 -3.73 20.49 -8.47
CA CYS A 69 -2.93 21.41 -9.27
C CYS A 69 -3.74 22.10 -10.38
N SER A 70 -4.67 21.41 -11.06
CA SER A 70 -5.50 21.99 -12.11
C SER A 70 -6.41 23.11 -11.60
N ALA A 71 -6.76 23.11 -10.31
CA ALA A 71 -7.51 24.18 -9.67
C ALA A 71 -6.73 25.50 -9.57
N LYS A 72 -5.38 25.45 -9.55
CA LYS A 72 -4.52 26.65 -9.50
C LYS A 72 -3.88 27.00 -10.83
N PHE A 73 -3.61 26.00 -11.66
CA PHE A 73 -2.90 26.15 -12.92
C PHE A 73 -3.77 25.59 -14.05
N PRO A 74 -4.59 26.42 -14.72
CA PRO A 74 -5.49 25.97 -15.78
C PRO A 74 -4.79 25.22 -16.92
N GLY A 75 -3.50 25.48 -17.16
CA GLY A 75 -2.69 24.77 -18.16
C GLY A 75 -2.48 23.28 -17.90
N ILE A 76 -2.80 22.77 -16.70
CA ILE A 76 -2.75 21.35 -16.35
C ILE A 76 -4.06 20.63 -16.73
N MET A 77 -5.16 21.37 -16.90
CA MET A 77 -6.48 20.80 -17.22
C MET A 77 -6.50 19.88 -18.46
N PRO A 78 -5.78 20.17 -19.57
CA PRO A 78 -5.72 19.28 -20.73
C PRO A 78 -5.14 17.89 -20.43
N LEU A 79 -4.26 17.74 -19.42
CA LEU A 79 -3.73 16.44 -19.01
C LEU A 79 -4.75 15.62 -18.21
N VAL A 80 -5.66 16.29 -17.49
CA VAL A 80 -6.61 15.67 -16.56
C VAL A 80 -7.97 15.42 -17.22
N SER A 81 -8.36 16.28 -18.15
CA SER A 81 -9.67 16.28 -18.81
C SER A 81 -10.05 14.98 -19.55
N PRO A 82 -9.15 14.25 -20.25
CA PRO A 82 -9.53 13.02 -20.94
C PRO A 82 -9.91 11.91 -19.95
N ALA A 83 -9.20 11.82 -18.82
CA ALA A 83 -9.49 10.85 -17.76
C ALA A 83 -10.80 11.21 -17.03
N LEU A 84 -11.01 12.49 -16.68
CA LEU A 84 -12.25 12.93 -16.02
C LEU A 84 -13.47 12.71 -16.92
N PHE A 85 -13.36 13.02 -18.21
CA PHE A 85 -14.44 12.87 -19.19
C PHE A 85 -14.76 11.39 -19.47
N SER A 86 -13.73 10.56 -19.67
CA SER A 86 -13.91 9.12 -19.94
C SER A 86 -14.63 8.38 -18.82
N PHE A 87 -14.44 8.83 -17.57
CA PHE A 87 -15.08 8.23 -16.39
C PHE A 87 -16.29 9.02 -15.88
N ARG A 88 -16.75 10.06 -16.61
CA ARG A 88 -17.84 10.98 -16.21
C ARG A 88 -17.71 11.48 -14.77
N LEU A 89 -16.49 11.84 -14.38
CA LEU A 89 -16.18 12.18 -12.99
C LEU A 89 -16.63 13.60 -12.67
N GLN A 90 -17.53 13.75 -11.70
CA GLN A 90 -18.07 15.04 -11.24
C GLN A 90 -17.32 15.51 -9.98
N GLY A 91 -15.99 15.59 -10.05
CA GLY A 91 -15.19 16.00 -8.90
C GLY A 91 -14.82 17.48 -8.99
N ASP A 92 -15.46 18.33 -8.19
CA ASP A 92 -14.99 19.69 -7.98
C ASP A 92 -13.75 19.66 -7.06
N ALA A 93 -12.63 20.21 -7.55
CA ALA A 93 -11.40 20.34 -6.77
C ALA A 93 -11.59 21.13 -5.46
N SER A 94 -12.63 21.97 -5.39
CA SER A 94 -13.01 22.71 -4.16
C SER A 94 -13.38 21.79 -2.99
N ASN A 95 -13.86 20.57 -3.27
CA ASN A 95 -14.23 19.58 -2.27
C ASN A 95 -13.05 18.74 -1.79
N VAL A 96 -11.92 18.76 -2.51
CA VAL A 96 -10.71 18.06 -2.08
C VAL A 96 -9.98 18.89 -1.02
N LYS A 97 -9.98 18.37 0.22
CA LYS A 97 -9.45 19.09 1.39
C LYS A 97 -8.53 18.20 2.20
N CYS A 98 -7.59 18.84 2.90
CA CYS A 98 -6.78 18.16 3.90
C CYS A 98 -7.57 18.09 5.21
N THR A 99 -7.93 16.87 5.63
CA THR A 99 -8.71 16.56 6.83
C THR A 99 -7.84 15.94 7.90
N LEU A 100 -8.30 15.94 9.16
CA LEU A 100 -7.57 15.28 10.25
C LEU A 100 -7.41 13.77 9.99
N VAL A 101 -8.46 13.13 9.46
CA VAL A 101 -8.43 11.69 9.12
C VAL A 101 -7.37 11.39 8.06
N PHE A 102 -7.21 12.29 7.07
CA PHE A 102 -6.14 12.17 6.07
C PHE A 102 -4.75 12.29 6.70
N ILE A 103 -4.54 13.24 7.61
CA ILE A 103 -3.24 13.41 8.31
C ILE A 103 -2.92 12.18 9.15
N LEU A 104 -3.88 11.67 9.92
CA LEU A 104 -3.71 10.47 10.73
C LEU A 104 -3.48 9.23 9.86
N GLY A 105 -4.20 9.11 8.74
CA GLY A 105 -3.99 8.04 7.76
C GLY A 105 -2.60 8.06 7.14
N CYS A 106 -2.08 9.25 6.81
CA CYS A 106 -0.72 9.42 6.30
C CYS A 106 0.31 9.03 7.36
N GLY A 107 0.13 9.47 8.61
CA GLY A 107 0.96 9.07 9.73
C GLY A 107 0.98 7.54 9.94
N LEU A 108 -0.17 6.90 9.84
CA LEU A 108 -0.30 5.44 9.95
C LEU A 108 0.41 4.71 8.81
N ALA A 109 0.35 5.23 7.58
CA ALA A 109 1.07 4.67 6.44
C ALA A 109 2.60 4.82 6.59
N VAL A 110 3.07 5.97 7.07
CA VAL A 110 4.50 6.18 7.37
C VAL A 110 4.98 5.22 8.45
N PHE A 111 4.21 5.08 9.53
CA PHE A 111 4.49 4.12 10.60
C PHE A 111 4.54 2.68 10.08
N GLY A 112 3.52 2.27 9.32
CA GLY A 112 3.43 0.92 8.75
C GLY A 112 4.60 0.59 7.82
N ALA A 113 4.96 1.53 6.93
CA ALA A 113 6.08 1.38 6.02
C ALA A 113 7.40 1.27 6.78
N THR A 114 7.57 2.06 7.85
CA THR A 114 8.77 2.05 8.69
C THR A 114 8.90 0.72 9.44
N MET A 115 7.83 0.25 10.09
CA MET A 115 7.79 -1.05 10.77
C MET A 115 8.15 -2.19 9.82
N ARG A 116 7.62 -2.16 8.59
CA ARG A 116 7.91 -3.16 7.58
C ARG A 116 9.37 -3.14 7.12
N GLN A 117 9.94 -1.95 6.90
CA GLN A 117 11.36 -1.82 6.54
C GLN A 117 12.29 -2.23 7.68
N LEU A 118 11.98 -1.89 8.93
CA LEU A 118 12.73 -2.36 10.09
C LEU A 118 12.64 -3.88 10.24
N SER A 119 11.48 -4.46 9.92
CA SER A 119 11.29 -5.92 9.91
C SER A 119 12.15 -6.61 8.85
N TYR A 120 12.22 -6.03 7.64
CA TYR A 120 13.11 -6.50 6.57
C TYR A 120 14.58 -6.41 6.97
N ARG A 121 14.99 -5.30 7.60
CA ARG A 121 16.38 -5.11 8.06
C ARG A 121 16.76 -6.05 9.21
N ALA A 122 15.86 -6.29 10.16
CA ALA A 122 16.14 -7.14 11.32
C ALA A 122 16.28 -8.62 10.96
N LEU A 123 15.44 -9.12 10.03
CA LEU A 123 15.54 -10.50 9.54
C LEU A 123 16.62 -10.65 8.45
N GLY A 124 16.91 -9.59 7.69
CA GLY A 124 17.96 -9.60 6.65
C GLY A 124 17.74 -10.74 5.64
N PRO A 125 18.74 -11.62 5.40
CA PRO A 125 18.61 -12.77 4.50
C PRO A 125 17.52 -13.78 4.91
N MET A 126 17.13 -13.79 6.19
CA MET A 126 16.08 -14.67 6.71
C MET A 126 14.67 -14.09 6.49
N TYR A 127 14.54 -12.88 5.93
CA TYR A 127 13.24 -12.33 5.55
C TYR A 127 12.78 -13.00 4.24
N THR A 128 12.26 -14.22 4.35
CA THR A 128 11.58 -14.88 3.25
C THR A 128 10.09 -14.66 3.39
N PHE A 129 9.43 -14.22 2.30
CA PHE A 129 7.97 -14.35 2.17
C PHE A 129 7.54 -15.82 2.12
N GLU A 130 8.50 -16.72 1.86
CA GLU A 130 8.31 -18.15 1.81
C GLU A 130 8.14 -18.74 3.22
N MET A 131 7.16 -19.64 3.36
CA MET A 131 7.07 -20.63 4.45
C MET A 131 8.22 -21.64 4.32
N SER A 132 9.44 -21.15 4.41
CA SER A 132 10.65 -21.96 4.37
C SER A 132 11.17 -22.02 5.79
N VAL A 133 10.92 -23.13 6.50
CA VAL A 133 11.65 -23.44 7.74
C VAL A 133 13.11 -23.66 7.34
N LEU A 134 13.92 -22.61 7.33
CA LEU A 134 15.37 -22.71 7.21
C LEU A 134 15.89 -23.57 8.37
N ASP A 135 16.71 -24.58 8.06
CA ASP A 135 17.32 -25.50 9.04
C ASP A 135 18.18 -24.79 10.12
N GLN A 136 18.38 -23.46 10.02
CA GLN A 136 19.08 -22.61 11.00
C GLN A 136 18.24 -21.40 11.44
N HIS A 137 16.96 -21.60 11.76
CA HIS A 137 16.13 -20.55 12.36
C HIS A 137 16.74 -20.05 13.68
N LYS A 138 17.42 -18.90 13.65
CA LYS A 138 17.74 -18.13 14.85
C LYS A 138 16.59 -17.18 15.13
N LEU A 139 16.01 -17.27 16.32
CA LEU A 139 14.99 -16.33 16.77
C LEU A 139 15.58 -14.91 16.79
N VAL A 140 15.14 -14.05 15.88
CA VAL A 140 15.50 -12.64 15.88
C VAL A 140 14.62 -11.92 16.89
N THR A 141 15.21 -11.46 18.00
CA THR A 141 14.53 -10.68 19.05
C THR A 141 14.91 -9.20 19.03
N SER A 142 15.69 -8.77 18.03
CA SER A 142 16.15 -7.38 17.89
C SER A 142 15.18 -6.52 17.08
N GLY A 143 15.20 -5.21 17.33
CA GLY A 143 14.35 -4.25 16.63
C GLY A 143 12.86 -4.43 16.95
N PRO A 144 11.95 -4.37 15.96
CA PRO A 144 10.51 -4.41 16.22
C PRO A 144 10.02 -5.78 16.72
N TYR A 145 10.81 -6.84 16.52
CA TYR A 145 10.53 -8.19 17.03
C TYR A 145 10.59 -8.31 18.55
N LYS A 146 11.17 -7.32 19.25
CA LYS A 146 11.12 -7.24 20.72
C LYS A 146 9.71 -7.03 21.28
N TRP A 147 8.84 -6.43 20.47
CA TRP A 147 7.52 -5.97 20.90
C TRP A 147 6.38 -6.78 20.29
N VAL A 148 6.53 -7.17 19.02
CA VAL A 148 5.49 -7.85 18.24
C VAL A 148 6.11 -9.04 17.53
N ARG A 149 5.43 -10.20 17.54
CA ARG A 149 5.90 -11.44 16.89
C ARG A 149 5.99 -11.29 15.36
N HIS A 150 5.08 -10.53 14.77
CA HIS A 150 5.03 -10.30 13.32
C HIS A 150 4.92 -8.81 12.93
N PRO A 151 5.98 -8.02 13.15
CA PRO A 151 5.96 -6.57 12.91
C PRO A 151 5.82 -6.20 11.43
N GLY A 152 6.26 -7.06 10.50
CA GLY A 152 6.09 -6.85 9.05
C GLY A 152 4.63 -6.92 8.60
N TYR A 153 3.84 -7.87 9.12
CA TYR A 153 2.41 -7.98 8.85
C TYR A 153 1.64 -6.83 9.50
N ALA A 154 1.93 -6.51 10.77
CA ALA A 154 1.35 -5.36 11.44
C ALA A 154 1.61 -4.05 10.66
N GLY A 155 2.85 -3.87 10.15
CA GLY A 155 3.19 -2.74 9.29
C GLY A 155 2.43 -2.70 7.97
N GLY A 156 2.24 -3.86 7.32
CA GLY A 156 1.40 -4.00 6.14
C GLY A 156 -0.06 -3.59 6.38
N VAL A 157 -0.67 -4.09 7.45
CA VAL A 157 -2.05 -3.75 7.84
C VAL A 157 -2.19 -2.25 8.14
N CYS A 158 -1.23 -1.66 8.86
CA CYS A 158 -1.21 -0.21 9.11
C CYS A 158 -1.18 0.59 7.81
N CYS A 159 -0.34 0.20 6.84
CA CYS A 159 -0.31 0.85 5.53
C CYS A 159 -1.62 0.73 4.75
N VAL A 160 -2.26 -0.44 4.80
CA VAL A 160 -3.56 -0.65 4.16
C VAL A 160 -4.60 0.30 4.79
N ILE A 161 -4.74 0.29 6.12
CA ILE A 161 -5.67 1.18 6.83
C ILE A 161 -5.35 2.65 6.54
N GLY A 162 -4.08 3.03 6.52
CA GLY A 162 -3.64 4.38 6.17
C GLY A 162 -4.06 4.79 4.76
N ALA A 163 -3.87 3.92 3.77
CA ALA A 163 -4.34 4.16 2.40
C ALA A 163 -5.86 4.34 2.33
N PHE A 164 -6.63 3.50 3.04
CA PHE A 164 -8.08 3.64 3.15
C PHE A 164 -8.49 4.98 3.77
N CYS A 165 -7.86 5.38 4.87
CA CYS A 165 -8.12 6.66 5.53
C CYS A 165 -7.77 7.86 4.62
N CYS A 166 -6.71 7.77 3.83
CA CYS A 166 -6.30 8.84 2.94
C CYS A 166 -7.15 8.95 1.68
N HIS A 167 -7.48 7.81 1.08
CA HIS A 167 -8.11 7.79 -0.24
C HIS A 167 -9.60 7.54 -0.23
N LEU A 168 -10.21 6.85 0.75
CA LEU A 168 -11.65 6.50 0.69
C LEU A 168 -12.55 7.33 1.63
N THR A 169 -11.98 8.33 2.30
CA THR A 169 -12.70 9.21 3.23
C THR A 169 -13.27 10.44 2.52
N LYS A 170 -14.13 11.20 3.20
CA LYS A 170 -14.68 12.45 2.65
C LYS A 170 -13.55 13.42 2.27
N CYS A 171 -13.75 14.22 1.23
CA CYS A 171 -12.77 15.18 0.72
C CYS A 171 -11.52 14.54 0.07
N SER A 172 -11.61 13.27 -0.34
CA SER A 172 -10.63 12.58 -1.19
C SER A 172 -11.14 12.55 -2.63
N TRP A 173 -10.23 12.60 -3.60
CA TRP A 173 -10.65 12.64 -5.00
C TRP A 173 -11.51 11.44 -5.41
N ILE A 174 -11.19 10.22 -4.95
CA ILE A 174 -11.97 9.02 -5.35
C ILE A 174 -13.43 9.10 -4.87
N ARG A 175 -13.67 9.76 -3.73
CA ARG A 175 -15.01 9.88 -3.11
C ARG A 175 -15.81 10.97 -3.81
N GLU A 176 -15.15 12.10 -4.10
CA GLU A 176 -15.77 13.26 -4.75
C GLU A 176 -15.93 13.08 -6.26
N SER A 177 -15.11 12.22 -6.90
CA SER A 177 -15.16 12.01 -8.36
C SER A 177 -16.38 11.23 -8.81
N GLY A 178 -17.06 10.51 -7.91
CA GLY A 178 -18.20 9.65 -8.24
C GLY A 178 -17.78 8.28 -8.82
N ILE A 179 -16.48 7.99 -8.95
CA ILE A 179 -16.00 6.70 -9.50
C ILE A 179 -16.51 5.49 -8.71
N LEU A 180 -16.76 5.67 -7.39
CA LEU A 180 -17.34 4.63 -6.52
C LEU A 180 -18.76 4.19 -6.94
N GLY A 181 -19.50 5.06 -7.65
CA GLY A 181 -20.82 4.72 -8.19
C GLY A 181 -20.75 3.79 -9.40
N SER A 182 -19.59 3.70 -10.06
CA SER A 182 -19.37 2.83 -11.21
C SER A 182 -19.06 1.39 -10.80
N ALA A 183 -19.38 0.41 -11.66
CA ALA A 183 -19.03 -0.99 -11.42
C ALA A 183 -17.51 -1.19 -11.27
N VAL A 184 -16.72 -0.45 -12.05
CA VAL A 184 -15.24 -0.48 -12.00
C VAL A 184 -14.72 -0.01 -10.65
N GLY A 185 -15.24 1.11 -10.13
CA GLY A 185 -14.82 1.64 -8.83
C GLY A 185 -15.17 0.71 -7.66
N ARG A 186 -16.32 0.02 -7.72
CA ARG A 186 -16.71 -0.96 -6.70
C ARG A 186 -15.78 -2.17 -6.65
N ILE A 187 -15.35 -2.67 -7.82
CA ILE A 187 -14.44 -3.83 -7.90
C ILE A 187 -13.02 -3.43 -7.49
N ALA A 188 -12.54 -2.26 -7.90
CA ALA A 188 -11.16 -1.82 -7.68
C ALA A 188 -10.80 -1.56 -6.20
N ILE A 189 -11.80 -1.40 -5.33
CA ILE A 189 -11.61 -1.01 -3.92
C ILE A 189 -11.57 -2.19 -2.96
N ILE A 190 -12.11 -3.34 -3.35
CA ILE A 190 -12.10 -4.52 -2.49
C ILE A 190 -10.68 -5.07 -2.45
N PRO A 191 -9.94 -4.95 -1.32
CA PRO A 191 -8.60 -5.51 -1.20
C PRO A 191 -8.71 -7.01 -0.86
N GLY A 192 -9.76 -7.66 -1.35
CA GLY A 192 -10.17 -9.03 -0.99
C GLY A 192 -9.02 -10.01 -1.16
N PRO A 193 -8.32 -10.03 -2.31
CA PRO A 193 -7.17 -10.91 -2.51
C PRO A 193 -6.00 -10.62 -1.56
N THR A 194 -5.83 -9.36 -1.13
CA THR A 194 -4.72 -8.95 -0.26
C THR A 194 -4.98 -9.30 1.20
N LEU A 195 -6.19 -9.04 1.69
CA LEU A 195 -6.59 -9.41 3.05
C LEU A 195 -6.70 -10.93 3.21
N ASP A 196 -7.25 -11.63 2.21
CA ASP A 196 -7.30 -13.10 2.18
C ASP A 196 -5.88 -13.70 2.16
N TYR A 197 -4.96 -13.13 1.38
CA TYR A 197 -3.56 -13.53 1.40
C TYR A 197 -2.91 -13.34 2.78
N TYR A 198 -3.11 -12.19 3.42
CA TYR A 198 -2.57 -11.95 4.77
C TYR A 198 -3.18 -12.90 5.81
N GLY A 199 -4.49 -13.18 5.73
CA GLY A 199 -5.17 -14.14 6.62
C GLY A 199 -4.58 -15.54 6.49
N ARG A 200 -4.47 -16.07 5.27
CA ARG A 200 -3.89 -17.40 5.01
C ARG A 200 -2.44 -17.52 5.46
N MET A 201 -1.65 -16.45 5.39
CA MET A 201 -0.28 -16.46 5.89
C MET A 201 -0.17 -16.43 7.41
N LEU A 202 -1.11 -15.77 8.11
CA LEU A 202 -1.16 -15.81 9.57
C LEU A 202 -1.53 -17.21 10.05
N GLU A 203 -2.58 -17.81 9.47
CA GLU A 203 -3.03 -19.17 9.79
C GLU A 203 -1.93 -20.21 9.56
N ALA A 204 -1.20 -20.11 8.45
CA ALA A 204 -0.14 -21.06 8.13
C ALA A 204 1.10 -20.93 9.03
N ASN A 205 1.40 -19.74 9.56
CA ASN A 205 2.48 -19.54 10.52
C ASN A 205 2.07 -20.00 11.94
N GLU A 206 0.80 -19.89 12.32
CA GLU A 206 0.30 -20.39 13.61
C GLU A 206 0.24 -21.92 13.64
N ALA A 207 -0.03 -22.58 12.50
CA ALA A 207 -0.07 -24.04 12.40
C ALA A 207 1.31 -24.72 12.41
N GLY A 208 2.40 -23.96 12.29
CA GLY A 208 3.78 -24.47 12.20
C GLY A 208 4.64 -24.29 13.46
N GLY A 209 4.09 -23.73 14.55
CA GLY A 209 4.75 -23.55 15.84
C GLY A 209 4.16 -24.43 16.94
#